data_AF-A0A1Q5DU65-F1
#
_entry.id   AF-A0A1Q5DU65-F1
#
_cell.length_a   1.000
_cell.length_b   1.000
_cell.length_c   1.000
_cell.angle_alpha   90.00
_cell.angle_beta   90.00
_cell.angle_gamma   90.00
#
_symmetry.space_group_name_H-M   'P 1'
#
loop_
_entity.id
_entity.type
_entity.pdbx_description
1 polymer ?
#
loop_
_entity_poly.entity_id
_entity_poly.type
_entity_poly.pdbx_seq_one_letter_code
_entity_poly.pdbx_strand_id
1 'polypeptide(L)'
;MVKKIVPAAALVVAAALALSACGGSDNDSKKPVADVSMQTKTQAATVLDQPFTKPDLVLTNTHGKKYDLRKETKGKPTLIYFGYTNCPDVCPLIMSNIAIAKKALPKADQDDLRVVFVTTDPERDTPASLGSWLKAQDPSFVGLTGDFPAIQAGARQIGIGISPPKKEKDGTIVSMHGSQVIAFSPKTDKGYVLYSEDTTPDDYTKDLPKIVKGENP
;
A
#
# COMPACT_ATOMS: atom_id res chain seq x y z
N MET A 1 43.09 -48.05 -11.04
CA MET A 1 42.89 -49.33 -10.32
C MET A 1 41.65 -49.20 -9.45
N VAL A 2 40.63 -49.99 -9.79
CA VAL A 2 39.31 -50.08 -9.15
C VAL A 2 39.45 -50.72 -7.77
N LYS A 3 38.88 -50.13 -6.72
CA LYS A 3 38.49 -50.74 -5.42
C LYS A 3 37.64 -49.68 -4.68
N LYS A 4 36.52 -49.92 -4.02
CA LYS A 4 35.75 -51.12 -3.64
C LYS A 4 34.40 -50.63 -3.12
N ILE A 5 33.31 -51.34 -3.44
CA ILE A 5 32.03 -51.31 -2.72
C ILE A 5 32.02 -52.51 -1.78
N VAL A 6 31.62 -52.33 -0.51
CA VAL A 6 31.15 -53.40 0.41
C VAL A 6 30.27 -52.76 1.52
N PRO A 7 29.41 -53.51 2.25
CA PRO A 7 27.95 -53.38 2.11
C PRO A 7 27.19 -53.34 3.46
N ALA A 8 25.85 -53.37 3.36
CA ALA A 8 24.88 -54.11 4.18
C ALA A 8 25.00 -54.15 5.72
N ALA A 9 23.90 -53.78 6.39
CA ALA A 9 23.25 -54.68 7.36
C ALA A 9 21.81 -54.20 7.64
N ALA A 10 20.84 -55.01 7.20
CA ALA A 10 19.46 -54.94 7.61
C ALA A 10 19.24 -55.86 8.82
N LEU A 11 18.31 -55.51 9.72
CA LEU A 11 17.69 -56.45 10.65
C LEU A 11 16.24 -56.01 10.88
N VAL A 12 15.32 -56.89 10.49
CA VAL A 12 13.87 -56.73 10.56
C VAL A 12 13.30 -57.93 11.32
N VAL A 13 12.17 -57.69 12.01
CA VAL A 13 11.14 -58.61 12.55
C VAL A 13 11.56 -59.54 13.71
N ALA A 14 10.73 -59.99 14.66
CA ALA A 14 9.30 -59.88 14.98
C ALA A 14 9.12 -60.24 16.48
N ALA A 15 8.28 -59.54 17.24
CA ALA A 15 6.98 -59.99 17.77
C ALA A 15 6.99 -61.14 18.82
N ALA A 16 6.52 -60.82 20.04
CA ALA A 16 5.78 -61.75 20.90
C ALA A 16 4.76 -60.97 21.76
N LEU A 17 3.49 -61.38 21.67
CA LEU A 17 2.31 -60.85 22.34
C LEU A 17 2.15 -61.45 23.76
N ALA A 18 1.67 -60.63 24.71
CA ALA A 18 0.80 -61.06 25.81
C ALA A 18 0.06 -59.81 26.32
N LEU A 19 -1.21 -59.63 25.95
CA LEU A 19 -2.43 -60.04 26.66
C LEU A 19 -2.92 -58.99 27.67
N SER A 20 -4.15 -58.59 27.40
CA SER A 20 -4.90 -57.45 27.91
C SER A 20 -5.14 -57.45 29.42
N ALA A 21 -5.00 -56.27 30.02
CA ALA A 21 -5.71 -55.91 31.24
C ALA A 21 -6.52 -54.64 30.98
N CYS A 22 -7.83 -54.77 31.13
CA CYS A 22 -8.82 -53.71 31.05
C CYS A 22 -8.72 -52.75 32.25
N GLY A 23 -8.97 -51.46 32.05
CA GLY A 23 -9.51 -50.59 33.10
C GLY A 23 -9.08 -49.12 33.07
N GLY A 24 -9.89 -48.26 32.45
CA GLY A 24 -10.13 -46.89 32.92
C GLY A 24 -9.22 -45.77 32.41
N SER A 25 -9.71 -45.04 31.40
CA SER A 25 -9.30 -43.69 31.01
C SER A 25 -9.40 -42.71 32.19
N ASP A 26 -8.45 -41.77 32.32
CA ASP A 26 -8.76 -40.36 32.01
C ASP A 26 -7.52 -39.45 31.97
N ASN A 27 -7.60 -38.55 31.00
CA ASN A 27 -6.66 -37.53 30.53
C ASN A 27 -5.84 -36.79 31.60
N ASP A 28 -4.53 -36.70 31.38
CA ASP A 28 -3.80 -35.45 31.67
C ASP A 28 -2.93 -35.04 30.49
N SER A 29 -3.51 -34.16 29.69
CA SER A 29 -2.97 -33.63 28.44
C SER A 29 -1.83 -32.65 28.72
N LYS A 30 -0.59 -33.06 28.47
CA LYS A 30 0.45 -32.10 28.07
C LYS A 30 0.05 -31.53 26.71
N LYS A 31 -0.72 -30.43 26.73
CA LYS A 31 -1.03 -29.65 25.54
C LYS A 31 0.29 -29.16 24.92
N PRO A 32 0.52 -29.34 23.61
CA PRO A 32 1.55 -28.56 22.95
C PRO A 32 1.11 -27.09 23.03
N VAL A 33 2.05 -26.23 23.42
CA VAL A 33 1.93 -24.78 23.29
C VAL A 33 1.45 -24.48 21.87
N ALA A 34 0.34 -23.76 21.75
CA ALA A 34 -0.20 -23.38 20.47
C ALA A 34 0.87 -22.60 19.70
N ASP A 35 1.29 -23.17 18.57
CA ASP A 35 1.97 -22.43 17.51
C ASP A 35 0.96 -21.39 17.02
N VAL A 36 0.96 -20.20 17.64
CA VAL A 36 0.29 -19.04 17.09
C VAL A 36 1.14 -18.60 15.92
N SER A 37 1.00 -19.31 14.80
CA SER A 37 1.31 -18.74 13.50
C SER A 37 0.39 -17.54 13.33
N MET A 38 0.87 -16.37 13.75
CA MET A 38 0.32 -15.10 13.31
C MET A 38 0.61 -15.01 11.82
N GLN A 39 -0.16 -15.72 11.01
CA GLN A 39 -0.57 -15.19 9.72
C GLN A 39 -1.48 -14.02 10.07
N THR A 40 -0.87 -12.88 10.43
CA THR A 40 -1.54 -11.61 10.24
C THR A 40 -1.76 -11.58 8.74
N LYS A 41 -2.98 -11.93 8.31
CA LYS A 41 -3.48 -11.57 7.00
C LYS A 41 -3.53 -10.05 7.05
N THR A 42 -2.39 -9.39 6.87
CA THR A 42 -2.25 -7.95 6.93
C THR A 42 -3.25 -7.44 5.94
N GLN A 43 -4.33 -6.84 6.43
CA GLN A 43 -5.41 -6.39 5.57
C GLN A 43 -4.81 -5.24 4.76
N ALA A 44 -4.73 -5.41 3.44
CA ALA A 44 -4.10 -4.44 2.54
C ALA A 44 -4.73 -3.05 2.63
N ALA A 45 -5.96 -2.97 3.16
CA ALA A 45 -6.68 -1.76 3.47
C ALA A 45 -7.11 -1.74 4.95
N THR A 46 -6.89 -0.62 5.63
CA THR A 46 -7.39 -0.36 6.98
C THR A 46 -8.49 0.68 6.93
N VAL A 47 -9.69 0.33 7.38
CA VAL A 47 -10.79 1.30 7.59
C VAL A 47 -10.49 2.09 8.87
N LEU A 48 -10.55 3.41 8.79
CA LEU A 48 -10.19 4.30 9.89
C LEU A 48 -11.41 4.60 10.76
N ASP A 49 -11.30 4.33 12.07
CA ASP A 49 -12.33 4.70 13.06
C ASP A 49 -12.49 6.23 13.20
N GLN A 50 -11.40 6.96 12.95
CA GLN A 50 -11.37 8.43 12.93
C GLN A 50 -10.97 8.90 11.54
N PRO A 51 -11.96 9.24 10.68
CA PRO A 51 -11.67 9.66 9.32
C PRO A 51 -10.89 10.97 9.27
N PHE A 52 -9.88 11.02 8.41
CA PHE A 52 -9.10 12.23 8.16
C PHE A 52 -9.91 13.31 7.46
N THR A 53 -9.60 14.57 7.76
CA THR A 53 -10.07 15.68 6.94
C THR A 53 -9.14 15.85 5.75
N LYS A 54 -9.69 15.97 4.54
CA LYS A 54 -8.92 16.17 3.31
C LYS A 54 -7.97 17.37 3.47
N PRO A 55 -6.68 17.26 3.09
CA PRO A 55 -5.73 18.36 3.28
C PRO A 55 -6.20 19.66 2.64
N ASP A 56 -6.00 20.79 3.33
CA ASP A 56 -6.24 22.12 2.75
C ASP A 56 -5.04 22.55 1.90
N LEU A 57 -4.94 22.01 0.69
CA LEU A 57 -3.82 22.21 -0.20
C LEU A 57 -4.22 22.98 -1.45
N VAL A 58 -3.52 24.09 -1.67
CA VAL A 58 -3.61 24.88 -2.88
C VAL A 58 -2.22 24.92 -3.51
N LEU A 59 -2.02 24.10 -4.54
CA LEU A 59 -0.72 23.80 -5.14
C LEU A 59 -0.73 24.10 -6.64
N THR A 60 0.34 23.75 -7.33
CA THR A 60 0.49 23.86 -8.78
C THR A 60 0.37 22.48 -9.41
N ASN A 61 -0.49 22.32 -10.42
CA ASN A 61 -0.61 21.07 -11.15
C ASN A 61 0.46 20.93 -12.25
N THR A 62 0.49 19.78 -12.91
CA THR A 62 1.42 19.47 -14.01
C THR A 62 1.29 20.36 -15.25
N HIS A 63 0.22 21.15 -15.35
CA HIS A 63 0.01 22.14 -16.41
C HIS A 63 0.44 23.56 -15.99
N GLY A 64 1.09 23.71 -14.83
CA GLY A 64 1.51 24.99 -14.27
C GLY A 64 0.35 25.85 -13.74
N LYS A 65 -0.84 25.26 -13.55
CA LYS A 65 -2.02 25.97 -13.05
C LYS A 65 -2.23 25.74 -11.56
N LYS A 66 -2.73 26.76 -10.87
CA LYS A 66 -3.21 26.64 -9.49
C LYS A 66 -4.29 25.56 -9.39
N TYR A 67 -4.19 24.72 -8.38
CA TYR A 67 -5.10 23.61 -8.12
C TYR A 67 -5.47 23.59 -6.63
N ASP A 68 -6.75 23.71 -6.33
CA ASP A 68 -7.30 23.62 -4.99
C ASP A 68 -7.79 22.18 -4.75
N LEU A 69 -7.05 21.43 -3.93
CA LEU A 69 -7.29 20.01 -3.71
C LEU A 69 -8.72 19.74 -3.23
N ARG A 70 -9.23 20.53 -2.30
CA ARG A 70 -10.56 20.31 -1.72
C ARG A 70 -11.64 20.64 -2.73
N LYS A 71 -11.51 21.78 -3.42
CA LYS A 71 -12.49 22.24 -4.41
C LYS A 71 -12.59 21.29 -5.60
N GLU A 72 -11.45 20.90 -6.17
CA GLU A 72 -11.39 20.12 -7.41
C GLU A 72 -11.75 18.64 -7.21
N THR A 73 -11.71 18.15 -5.96
CA THR A 73 -12.03 16.75 -5.61
C THR A 73 -13.31 16.63 -4.76
N LYS A 74 -14.05 17.72 -4.57
CA LYS A 74 -15.27 17.73 -3.75
C LYS A 74 -16.29 16.75 -4.32
N GLY A 75 -16.82 15.88 -3.46
CA GLY A 75 -17.84 14.90 -3.84
C GLY A 75 -17.36 13.83 -4.83
N LYS A 76 -16.04 13.69 -5.02
CA LYS A 76 -15.43 12.67 -5.88
C LYS A 76 -14.62 11.67 -5.07
N PRO A 77 -14.69 10.37 -5.41
CA PRO A 77 -13.81 9.40 -4.78
C PRO A 77 -12.37 9.76 -5.12
N THR A 78 -11.53 9.91 -4.09
CA THR A 78 -10.18 10.46 -4.26
C THR A 78 -9.16 9.61 -3.53
N LEU A 79 -8.13 9.14 -4.22
CA LEU A 79 -6.93 8.59 -3.61
C LEU A 79 -5.87 9.69 -3.54
N ILE A 80 -5.29 9.91 -2.37
CA ILE A 80 -4.17 10.84 -2.19
C ILE A 80 -2.94 10.05 -1.78
N TYR A 81 -1.85 10.28 -2.51
CA TYR A 81 -0.54 9.71 -2.22
C TYR A 81 0.51 10.82 -2.21
N PHE A 82 1.37 10.82 -1.19
CA PHE A 82 2.53 11.70 -1.09
C PHE A 82 3.78 10.88 -1.45
N GLY A 83 4.48 11.27 -2.51
CA GLY A 83 5.66 10.54 -3.01
C GLY A 83 6.62 11.46 -3.77
N TYR A 84 7.59 10.93 -4.50
CA TYR A 84 8.44 11.73 -5.40
C TYR A 84 8.91 10.89 -6.59
N THR A 85 9.17 11.52 -7.74
CA THR A 85 9.41 10.77 -8.99
C THR A 85 10.74 10.02 -9.04
N ASN A 86 11.73 10.48 -8.26
CA ASN A 86 13.04 9.85 -8.13
C ASN A 86 13.10 8.72 -7.09
N CYS A 87 11.97 8.32 -6.49
CA CYS A 87 11.95 7.20 -5.56
C CYS A 87 12.28 5.89 -6.30
N PRO A 88 13.29 5.12 -5.86
CA PRO A 88 13.81 4.00 -6.63
C PRO A 88 12.90 2.77 -6.70
N ASP A 89 11.89 2.66 -5.83
CA ASP A 89 11.11 1.42 -5.67
C ASP A 89 9.61 1.66 -5.41
N VAL A 90 9.23 2.07 -4.19
CA VAL A 90 7.83 2.00 -3.74
C VAL A 90 6.87 2.98 -4.45
N CYS A 91 7.31 4.18 -4.81
CA CYS A 91 6.41 5.15 -5.48
C CYS A 91 5.93 4.70 -6.86
N PRO A 92 6.80 4.30 -7.81
CA PRO A 92 6.33 3.80 -9.10
C PRO A 92 5.49 2.53 -8.95
N LEU A 93 5.80 1.66 -7.99
CA LEU A 93 5.02 0.45 -7.73
C LEU A 93 3.58 0.78 -7.30
N ILE A 94 3.40 1.64 -6.29
CA ILE A 94 2.06 2.05 -5.81
C ILE A 94 1.24 2.67 -6.94
N MET A 95 1.83 3.60 -7.70
CA MET A 95 1.11 4.28 -8.77
C MET A 95 0.75 3.33 -9.92
N SER A 96 1.61 2.36 -10.23
CA SER A 96 1.33 1.32 -11.22
C SER A 96 0.21 0.40 -10.75
N ASN A 97 0.23 -0.04 -9.49
CA ASN A 97 -0.81 -0.88 -8.90
C ASN A 97 -2.19 -0.20 -8.96
N ILE A 98 -2.26 1.08 -8.60
CA ILE A 98 -3.50 1.87 -8.70
C ILE A 98 -3.94 2.00 -10.16
N ALA A 99 -3.01 2.25 -11.10
CA ALA A 99 -3.35 2.37 -12.53
C ALA A 99 -3.92 1.06 -13.11
N ILE A 100 -3.35 -0.08 -12.74
CA ILE A 100 -3.84 -1.42 -13.13
C ILE A 100 -5.26 -1.62 -12.60
N ALA A 101 -5.47 -1.41 -11.30
CA ALA A 101 -6.77 -1.60 -10.67
C ALA A 101 -7.83 -0.61 -11.18
N LYS A 102 -7.45 0.65 -11.41
CA LYS A 102 -8.33 1.65 -12.03
C LYS A 102 -8.81 1.18 -13.40
N LYS A 103 -7.94 0.63 -14.24
CA LYS A 103 -8.31 0.12 -15.58
C LYS A 103 -9.33 -1.02 -15.53
N ALA A 104 -9.43 -1.75 -14.43
CA ALA A 104 -10.43 -2.81 -14.24
C ALA A 104 -11.84 -2.29 -13.88
N LEU A 105 -11.98 -1.01 -13.51
CA LEU A 105 -13.27 -0.40 -13.23
C LEU A 105 -14.09 -0.17 -14.51
N PRO A 106 -15.43 -0.08 -14.42
CA PRO A 106 -16.25 0.49 -15.49
C PRO A 106 -15.79 1.89 -15.87
N LYS A 107 -15.90 2.27 -17.16
CA LYS A 107 -15.38 3.55 -17.66
C LYS A 107 -15.89 4.77 -16.89
N ALA A 108 -17.16 4.76 -16.49
CA ALA A 108 -17.75 5.84 -15.68
C ALA A 108 -17.02 6.00 -14.33
N ASP A 109 -16.75 4.89 -13.64
CA ASP A 109 -16.05 4.89 -12.36
C ASP A 109 -14.57 5.30 -12.52
N GLN A 110 -13.94 4.94 -13.64
CA GLN A 110 -12.59 5.43 -13.99
C GLN A 110 -12.55 6.96 -14.12
N ASP A 111 -13.57 7.53 -14.75
CA ASP A 111 -13.67 8.98 -15.00
C ASP A 111 -14.02 9.77 -13.74
N ASP A 112 -14.67 9.15 -12.77
CA ASP A 112 -14.99 9.75 -11.48
C ASP A 112 -13.86 9.63 -10.46
N LEU A 113 -13.12 8.52 -10.45
CA LEU A 113 -11.99 8.32 -9.54
C LEU A 113 -10.87 9.34 -9.79
N ARG A 114 -10.57 10.14 -8.78
CA ARG A 114 -9.43 11.05 -8.74
C ARG A 114 -8.26 10.36 -8.04
N VAL A 115 -7.13 10.26 -8.71
CA VAL A 115 -5.87 9.82 -8.11
C VAL A 115 -4.95 11.02 -8.11
N VAL A 116 -4.60 11.48 -6.91
CA VAL A 116 -3.82 12.69 -6.69
C VAL A 116 -2.48 12.30 -6.10
N PHE A 117 -1.42 12.55 -6.87
CA PHE A 117 -0.04 12.44 -6.43
C PHE A 117 0.46 13.83 -6.01
N VAL A 118 0.85 13.97 -4.76
CA VAL A 118 1.49 15.19 -4.24
C VAL A 118 2.97 14.92 -4.08
N THR A 119 3.83 15.65 -4.81
CA THR A 119 5.27 15.46 -4.65
C THR A 119 5.74 15.91 -3.26
N THR A 120 6.70 15.18 -2.71
CA THR A 120 7.46 15.48 -1.50
C THR A 120 8.85 16.03 -1.83
N ASP A 121 9.15 16.20 -3.12
CA ASP A 121 10.40 16.72 -3.65
C ASP A 121 10.15 17.77 -4.76
N PRO A 122 9.55 18.92 -4.39
CA PRO A 122 9.15 19.93 -5.37
C PRO A 122 10.32 20.62 -6.07
N GLU A 123 11.55 20.51 -5.55
CA GLU A 123 12.75 21.06 -6.20
C GLU A 123 13.12 20.28 -7.48
N ARG A 124 12.90 18.96 -7.49
CA ARG A 124 13.17 18.09 -8.64
C ARG A 124 11.91 17.78 -9.46
N ASP A 125 10.77 17.68 -8.80
CA ASP A 125 9.47 17.39 -9.42
C ASP A 125 8.78 18.67 -9.90
N THR A 126 9.37 19.29 -10.93
CA THR A 126 8.74 20.40 -11.67
C THR A 126 7.39 19.95 -12.28
N PRO A 127 6.45 20.88 -12.59
CA PRO A 127 5.20 20.52 -13.25
C PRO A 127 5.38 19.66 -14.51
N ALA A 128 6.40 19.97 -15.32
CA ALA A 128 6.68 19.25 -16.56
C ALA A 128 7.24 17.84 -16.32
N SER A 129 8.26 17.70 -15.46
CA SER A 129 8.86 16.39 -15.15
C SER A 129 7.85 15.48 -14.44
N LEU A 130 7.11 16.02 -13.47
CA LEU A 130 6.05 15.29 -12.78
C LEU A 130 4.93 14.83 -13.73
N GLY A 131 4.51 15.71 -14.65
CA GLY A 131 3.50 15.37 -15.66
C GLY A 131 3.96 14.26 -16.60
N SER A 132 5.22 14.30 -17.05
CA SER A 132 5.80 13.25 -17.89
C SER A 132 5.84 11.91 -17.17
N TRP A 133 6.24 11.90 -15.90
CA TRP A 133 6.31 10.69 -15.09
C TRP A 133 4.92 10.08 -14.86
N LEU A 134 3.92 10.89 -14.49
CA LEU A 134 2.55 10.42 -14.26
C LEU A 134 1.88 9.90 -15.52
N LYS A 135 2.14 10.51 -16.68
CA LYS A 135 1.58 10.06 -17.97
C LYS A 135 1.97 8.62 -18.31
N ALA A 136 3.14 8.16 -17.86
CA ALA A 136 3.58 6.78 -18.03
C ALA A 136 2.79 5.79 -17.14
N GLN A 137 2.23 6.26 -16.02
CA GLN A 137 1.38 5.47 -15.12
C GLN A 137 -0.08 5.47 -15.63
N ASP A 138 -0.69 6.65 -15.64
CA ASP A 138 -2.04 6.90 -16.16
C ASP A 138 -2.19 8.40 -16.46
N PRO A 139 -2.59 8.79 -17.69
CA PRO A 139 -2.70 10.20 -18.08
C PRO A 139 -3.80 10.98 -17.34
N SER A 140 -4.71 10.31 -16.64
CA SER A 140 -5.76 10.93 -15.83
C SER A 140 -5.32 11.27 -14.40
N PHE A 141 -4.12 10.85 -13.99
CA PHE A 141 -3.62 11.15 -12.65
C PHE A 141 -3.26 12.63 -12.51
N VAL A 142 -3.62 13.19 -11.36
CA VAL A 142 -3.35 14.58 -11.01
C VAL A 142 -2.04 14.64 -10.24
N GLY A 143 -1.03 15.31 -10.81
CA GLY A 143 0.21 15.62 -10.12
C GLY A 143 0.19 17.03 -9.55
N LEU A 144 0.58 17.18 -8.28
CA LEU A 144 0.68 18.45 -7.58
C LEU A 144 2.10 18.68 -7.05
N THR A 145 2.61 19.90 -7.24
CA THR A 145 3.90 20.40 -6.74
C THR A 145 3.76 21.83 -6.24
N GLY A 146 4.74 22.34 -5.49
CA GLY A 146 4.68 23.68 -4.91
C GLY A 146 5.60 23.86 -3.71
N ASP A 147 5.21 24.73 -2.79
CA ASP A 147 5.99 25.04 -1.59
C ASP A 147 6.07 23.83 -0.64
N PHE A 148 7.29 23.40 -0.29
CA PHE A 148 7.50 22.23 0.55
C PHE A 148 6.87 22.37 1.95
N PRO A 149 7.01 23.50 2.68
CA PRO A 149 6.29 23.72 3.94
C PRO A 149 4.77 23.54 3.81
N ALA A 150 4.15 24.03 2.75
CA ALA A 150 2.72 23.83 2.51
C ALA A 150 2.37 22.35 2.29
N ILE A 151 3.15 21.64 1.47
CA ILE A 151 3.00 20.19 1.23
C ILE A 151 3.13 19.42 2.55
N GLN A 152 4.15 19.73 3.35
CA GLN A 152 4.40 19.07 4.63
C GLN A 152 3.28 19.32 5.63
N ALA A 153 2.76 20.54 5.71
CA ALA A 153 1.61 20.86 6.55
C ALA A 153 0.37 20.05 6.12
N GLY A 154 0.13 19.93 4.82
CA GLY A 154 -0.97 19.12 4.28
C GLY A 154 -0.83 17.62 4.57
N ALA A 155 0.37 17.05 4.38
CA ALA A 155 0.65 15.65 4.67
C ALA A 155 0.39 15.32 6.16
N ARG A 156 0.82 16.20 7.07
CA ARG A 156 0.61 16.04 8.52
C ARG A 156 -0.86 16.04 8.93
N GLN A 157 -1.75 16.74 8.19
CA GLN A 157 -3.20 16.73 8.48
C GLN A 157 -3.81 15.33 8.35
N ILE A 158 -3.16 14.43 7.61
CA ILE A 158 -3.62 13.06 7.38
C ILE A 158 -2.63 12.02 7.92
N GLY A 159 -1.81 12.42 8.89
CA GLY A 159 -0.90 11.51 9.59
C GLY A 159 0.37 11.12 8.81
N ILE A 160 0.65 11.76 7.67
CA ILE A 160 1.82 11.45 6.85
C ILE A 160 2.97 12.39 7.23
N GLY A 161 4.03 11.81 7.79
CA GLY A 161 5.29 12.53 8.04
C GLY A 161 6.13 12.61 6.77
N ILE A 162 6.52 13.81 6.37
CA ILE A 162 7.48 14.02 5.27
C ILE A 162 8.62 14.91 5.73
N SER A 163 9.84 14.62 5.28
CA SER A 163 11.03 15.45 5.57
C SER A 163 11.66 15.94 4.27
N PRO A 164 12.36 17.10 4.29
CA PRO A 164 13.07 17.57 3.11
C PRO A 164 14.02 16.50 2.56
N PRO A 165 14.21 16.42 1.23
CA PRO A 165 15.16 15.51 0.64
C PRO A 165 16.57 15.71 1.23
N LYS A 166 17.24 14.61 1.58
CA LYS A 166 18.60 14.62 2.11
C LYS A 166 19.54 13.96 1.11
N LYS A 167 20.67 14.61 0.88
CA LYS A 167 21.77 14.04 0.12
C LYS A 167 22.59 13.11 1.02
N GLU A 168 22.68 11.85 0.63
CA GLU A 168 23.51 10.84 1.27
C GLU A 168 24.98 10.94 0.83
N LYS A 169 25.85 10.20 1.51
CA LYS A 169 27.31 10.24 1.29
C LYS A 169 27.72 9.78 -0.11
N ASP A 170 26.94 8.89 -0.72
CA ASP A 170 27.12 8.38 -2.08
C ASP A 170 26.59 9.34 -3.16
N GLY A 171 25.99 10.47 -2.76
CA GLY A 171 25.41 11.46 -3.65
C GLY A 171 23.94 11.23 -3.98
N THR A 172 23.34 10.12 -3.55
CA THR A 172 21.91 9.83 -3.71
C THR A 172 21.08 10.81 -2.89
N ILE A 173 19.95 11.28 -3.42
CA ILE A 173 19.01 12.14 -2.68
C ILE A 173 17.77 11.32 -2.35
N VAL A 174 17.56 11.08 -1.06
CA VAL A 174 16.42 10.36 -0.51
C VAL A 174 15.48 11.33 0.21
N SER A 175 14.19 11.21 -0.05
CA SER A 175 13.15 11.91 0.71
C SER A 175 12.40 10.88 1.54
N MET A 176 12.27 11.14 2.84
CA MET A 176 11.47 10.29 3.72
C MET A 176 10.00 10.74 3.62
N HIS A 177 9.12 9.84 3.19
CA HIS A 177 7.67 10.03 3.21
C HIS A 177 6.98 8.73 3.62
N GLY A 178 5.78 8.82 4.20
CA GLY A 178 4.93 7.66 4.39
C GLY A 178 4.51 7.09 3.03
N SER A 179 4.50 5.77 2.90
CA SER A 179 4.07 5.04 1.69
C SER A 179 2.55 4.77 1.67
N GLN A 180 1.80 5.56 2.44
CA GLN A 180 0.37 5.36 2.67
C GLN A 180 -0.45 6.05 1.57
N VAL A 181 -1.46 5.37 1.06
CA VAL A 181 -2.48 5.97 0.18
C VAL A 181 -3.78 6.10 0.97
N ILE A 182 -4.33 7.31 1.03
CA ILE A 182 -5.58 7.56 1.75
C ILE A 182 -6.72 7.72 0.74
N ALA A 183 -7.77 6.91 0.90
CA ALA A 183 -9.00 7.03 0.12
C ALA A 183 -10.02 7.93 0.82
N PHE A 184 -10.52 8.91 0.07
CA PHE A 184 -11.54 9.87 0.50
C PHE A 184 -12.88 9.54 -0.13
N SER A 185 -13.91 9.51 0.72
CA SER A 185 -15.27 9.16 0.31
C SER A 185 -15.91 10.29 -0.50
N PRO A 186 -16.58 9.99 -1.62
CA PRO A 186 -17.40 10.97 -2.35
C PRO A 186 -18.64 11.43 -1.55
N LYS A 187 -19.05 10.67 -0.53
CA LYS A 187 -20.24 10.98 0.28
C LYS A 187 -19.94 11.98 1.40
N THR A 188 -18.76 11.90 1.99
CA THR A 188 -18.40 12.66 3.20
C THR A 188 -17.19 13.57 3.04
N ASP A 189 -16.45 13.46 1.92
CA ASP A 189 -15.16 14.12 1.69
C ASP A 189 -14.10 13.81 2.78
N LYS A 190 -14.29 12.76 3.58
CA LYS A 190 -13.36 12.31 4.62
C LYS A 190 -12.51 11.13 4.16
N GLY A 191 -11.26 11.09 4.61
CA GLY A 191 -10.30 10.01 4.36
C GLY A 191 -10.57 8.87 5.32
N TYR A 192 -11.09 7.75 4.81
CA TYR A 192 -11.70 6.70 5.64
C TYR A 192 -11.05 5.32 5.43
N VAL A 193 -10.22 5.18 4.40
CA VAL A 193 -9.42 3.96 4.17
C VAL A 193 -7.96 4.35 3.97
N LEU A 194 -7.07 3.63 4.63
CA LEU A 194 -5.63 3.71 4.46
C LEU A 194 -5.14 2.42 3.80
N TYR A 195 -4.40 2.56 2.71
CA TYR A 195 -3.65 1.49 2.06
C TYR A 195 -2.16 1.65 2.41
N SER A 196 -1.48 0.53 2.66
CA SER A 196 -0.04 0.48 2.95
C SER A 196 0.77 0.22 1.67
N GLU A 197 2.10 0.23 1.78
CA GLU A 197 2.98 -0.13 0.64
C GLU A 197 2.78 -1.54 0.11
N ASP A 198 2.41 -2.48 0.99
CA ASP A 198 2.18 -3.88 0.62
C ASP A 198 0.87 -4.11 -0.18
N THR A 199 0.05 -3.07 -0.39
CA THR A 199 -1.21 -3.20 -1.12
C THR A 199 -0.95 -3.57 -2.59
N THR A 200 -1.46 -4.73 -3.00
CA THR A 200 -1.27 -5.27 -4.34
C THR A 200 -2.28 -4.71 -5.35
N PRO A 201 -2.05 -4.87 -6.67
CA PRO A 201 -3.06 -4.57 -7.68
C PRO A 201 -4.38 -5.31 -7.46
N ASP A 202 -4.33 -6.55 -6.97
CA ASP A 202 -5.53 -7.37 -6.73
C ASP A 202 -6.35 -6.82 -5.55
N ASP A 203 -5.69 -6.35 -4.50
CA ASP A 203 -6.36 -5.68 -3.37
C ASP A 203 -7.10 -4.42 -3.84
N TYR A 204 -6.41 -3.55 -4.60
CA TYR A 204 -7.07 -2.38 -5.19
C TYR A 204 -8.20 -2.78 -6.13
N THR A 205 -8.01 -3.78 -6.99
CA THR A 205 -9.02 -4.21 -7.97
C THR A 205 -10.29 -4.71 -7.27
N LYS A 206 -10.13 -5.42 -6.15
CA LYS A 206 -11.24 -5.89 -5.31
C LYS A 206 -11.96 -4.74 -4.61
N ASP A 207 -11.21 -3.76 -4.10
CA ASP A 207 -11.74 -2.74 -3.21
C ASP A 207 -12.30 -1.52 -3.96
N LEU A 208 -11.65 -1.08 -5.06
CA LEU A 208 -12.01 0.13 -5.79
C LEU A 208 -13.50 0.23 -6.19
N PRO A 209 -14.19 -0.84 -6.63
CA PRO A 209 -15.62 -0.79 -6.93
C PRO A 209 -16.52 -0.32 -5.75
N LYS A 210 -16.06 -0.54 -4.51
CA LYS A 210 -16.72 -0.04 -3.29
C LYS A 210 -16.22 1.36 -2.93
N ILE A 211 -14.91 1.60 -3.05
CA ILE A 211 -14.31 2.90 -2.76
C ILE A 211 -14.90 4.02 -3.63
N VAL A 212 -15.13 3.76 -4.93
CA VAL A 212 -15.75 4.75 -5.82
C VAL A 212 -17.17 5.13 -5.41
N LYS A 213 -17.85 4.28 -4.63
CA LYS A 213 -19.18 4.52 -4.06
C LYS A 213 -19.13 5.07 -2.63
N GLY A 214 -17.93 5.24 -2.05
CA GLY A 214 -17.75 5.64 -0.65
C GLY A 214 -18.17 4.56 0.35
N GLU A 215 -18.04 3.29 -0.03
CA GLU A 215 -18.29 2.12 0.82
C GLU A 215 -16.96 1.57 1.34
N ASN A 216 -17.02 0.76 2.41
CA ASN A 216 -15.83 0.09 2.96
C ASN A 216 -15.42 -1.09 2.07
N PRO A 217 -14.11 -1.37 1.92
CA PRO A 217 -13.57 -2.48 1.13
C PRO A 217 -14.03 -3.87 1.60
#